data_AF-A0A9E0GU66-F1
#
_entry.id   AF-A0A9E0GU66-F1
#
_cell.length_a   1.000
_cell.length_b   1.000
_cell.length_c   1.000
_cell.angle_alpha   90.00
_cell.angle_beta   90.00
_cell.angle_gamma   90.00
#
_symmetry.space_group_name_H-M   'P 1'
#
loop_
_entity.id
_entity.type
_entity.pdbx_description
1 polymer ?
#
loop_
_entity_poly.entity_id
_entity_poly.type
_entity_poly.pdbx_seq_one_letter_code
_entity_poly.pdbx_strand_id
1 'polypeptide(L)'
;MTQMWTPFSQGDQPLIVTAVELRARITALFNEMWREDREDEPPALIDDTVLLETGFDSMAFAVLVARLDDELGFDPFTMVEEPVYPQTFAEFVAFYAQCAPKPE
;
A
#
# COMPACT_ATOMS: atom_id res chain seq x y z
N MET A 1 27.77 -25.60 20.16
CA MET A 1 27.98 -24.89 18.88
C MET A 1 27.05 -25.59 17.89
N THR A 2 25.98 -25.04 17.34
CA THR A 2 25.71 -23.66 16.92
C THR A 2 24.20 -23.53 16.64
N GLN A 3 23.59 -22.54 17.30
CA GLN A 3 22.38 -21.78 16.99
C GLN A 3 21.02 -22.47 16.82
N MET A 4 20.16 -22.15 17.79
CA MET A 4 18.70 -22.22 17.76
C MET A 4 18.16 -21.36 16.62
N TRP A 5 17.45 -21.96 15.67
CA TRP A 5 16.59 -21.24 14.74
C TRP A 5 15.28 -20.92 15.48
N THR A 6 15.11 -19.69 15.92
CA THR A 6 13.81 -19.17 16.34
C THR A 6 12.98 -18.84 15.09
N PRO A 7 11.76 -19.38 14.91
CA PRO A 7 10.84 -18.80 13.96
C PRO A 7 10.50 -17.39 14.46
N PHE A 8 10.62 -16.40 13.58
CA PHE A 8 10.06 -15.07 13.83
C PHE A 8 8.56 -15.26 14.04
N SER A 9 8.14 -15.30 15.31
CA SER A 9 6.72 -15.24 15.68
C SER A 9 6.31 -13.79 15.43
N GLN A 10 5.91 -13.50 14.19
CA GLN A 10 5.37 -12.22 13.78
C GLN A 10 3.92 -12.15 14.28
N GLY A 11 3.78 -12.03 15.59
CA GLY A 11 2.53 -11.71 16.25
C GLY A 11 2.81 -10.51 17.14
N ASP A 12 2.06 -9.43 16.94
CA ASP A 12 2.02 -8.28 17.85
C ASP A 12 3.27 -7.35 17.83
N GLN A 13 3.73 -6.95 16.64
CA GLN A 13 4.40 -5.65 16.54
C GLN A 13 3.33 -4.58 16.30
N PRO A 14 3.32 -3.46 17.04
CA PRO A 14 2.50 -2.33 16.64
C PRO A 14 2.89 -2.01 15.20
N LEU A 15 1.89 -1.92 14.31
CA LEU A 15 2.09 -1.62 12.90
C LEU A 15 2.66 -0.20 12.77
N ILE A 16 3.97 -0.06 12.93
CA ILE A 16 4.68 1.17 12.59
C ILE A 16 4.87 1.09 11.09
N VAL A 17 3.89 1.59 10.33
CA VAL A 17 3.97 1.58 8.87
C VAL A 17 4.64 2.87 8.43
N THR A 18 5.91 2.79 8.06
CA THR A 18 6.65 3.93 7.52
C THR A 18 6.27 4.19 6.06
N ALA A 19 6.54 5.39 5.54
CA ALA A 19 6.28 5.72 4.13
C ALA A 19 7.03 4.79 3.14
N VAL A 20 8.20 4.28 3.54
CA VAL A 20 8.97 3.31 2.74
C VAL A 20 8.28 1.94 2.70
N GLU A 21 7.74 1.49 3.83
CA GLU A 21 6.97 0.25 3.89
C GLU A 21 5.65 0.36 3.15
N LEU A 22 4.92 1.48 3.28
CA LEU A 22 3.72 1.76 2.51
C LEU A 22 4.01 1.70 1.01
N ARG A 23 5.09 2.34 0.55
CA ARG A 23 5.53 2.25 -0.85
C ARG A 23 5.74 0.82 -1.29
N ALA A 24 6.49 0.05 -0.51
CA ALA A 24 6.77 -1.35 -0.82
C ALA A 24 5.49 -2.19 -0.88
N ARG A 25 4.58 -2.00 0.09
CA ARG A 25 3.29 -2.73 0.17
C ARG A 25 2.36 -2.38 -0.98
N ILE A 26 2.14 -1.08 -1.22
CA ILE A 26 1.29 -0.61 -2.32
C ILE A 26 1.84 -1.10 -3.66
N THR A 27 3.17 -1.02 -3.85
CA THR A 27 3.80 -1.52 -5.09
C THR A 27 3.65 -3.03 -5.24
N ALA A 28 3.80 -3.79 -4.15
CA ALA A 28 3.63 -5.24 -4.16
C ALA A 28 2.19 -5.63 -4.53
N LEU A 29 1.19 -5.04 -3.87
CA LEU A 29 -0.23 -5.29 -4.16
C LEU A 29 -0.60 -4.84 -5.57
N PHE A 30 -0.12 -3.69 -6.02
CA PHE A 30 -0.32 -3.23 -7.39
C PHE A 30 0.23 -4.24 -8.40
N ASN A 31 1.46 -4.71 -8.20
CA ASN A 31 2.09 -5.69 -9.07
C ASN A 31 1.36 -7.04 -9.06
N GLU A 32 0.86 -7.46 -7.91
CA GLU A 32 0.05 -8.66 -7.76
C GLU A 32 -1.25 -8.53 -8.56
N MET A 33 -2.05 -7.48 -8.29
CA MET A 33 -3.30 -7.21 -9.01
C MET A 33 -3.08 -7.05 -10.51
N TRP A 34 -1.96 -6.47 -10.93
CA TRP A 34 -1.60 -6.37 -12.35
C TRP A 34 -1.42 -7.75 -12.99
N ARG A 35 -0.75 -8.68 -12.30
CA ARG A 35 -0.47 -10.03 -12.79
C ARG A 35 -1.65 -10.99 -12.66
N GLU A 36 -2.70 -10.63 -11.92
CA GLU A 36 -3.93 -11.44 -11.83
C GLU A 36 -4.65 -11.54 -13.18
N ASP A 37 -4.76 -10.41 -13.90
CA ASP A 37 -5.51 -10.32 -15.16
C ASP A 37 -4.63 -10.03 -16.39
N ARG A 38 -3.30 -9.89 -16.22
CA ARG A 38 -2.37 -9.53 -17.30
C ARG A 38 -1.11 -10.39 -17.26
N GLU A 39 -0.62 -10.74 -18.45
CA GLU A 39 0.62 -11.51 -18.62
C GLU A 39 1.88 -10.63 -18.72
N ASP A 40 1.71 -9.31 -18.93
CA ASP A 40 2.79 -8.34 -19.05
C ASP A 40 3.34 -7.86 -17.69
N GLU A 41 4.54 -7.26 -17.73
CA GLU A 41 5.18 -6.67 -16.55
C GLU A 41 4.51 -5.35 -16.15
N PRO A 42 4.22 -5.13 -14.85
CA PRO A 42 3.68 -3.85 -14.37
C PRO A 42 4.66 -2.69 -14.62
N PRO A 43 4.14 -1.48 -14.89
CA PRO A 43 4.98 -0.29 -14.99
C PRO A 43 5.64 0.05 -13.65
N ALA A 44 6.81 0.67 -13.70
CA ALA A 44 7.49 1.15 -12.51
C ALA A 44 6.71 2.32 -11.88
N LEU A 45 6.19 2.13 -10.66
CA LEU A 45 5.54 3.18 -9.89
C LEU A 45 6.60 4.12 -9.27
N ILE A 46 6.88 5.22 -9.98
CA ILE A 46 7.65 6.36 -9.47
C ILE A 46 6.74 7.43 -8.88
N ASP A 47 7.30 8.38 -8.16
CA ASP A 47 6.57 9.44 -7.42
C ASP A 47 5.56 10.19 -8.28
N ASP A 48 5.95 10.60 -9.48
CA ASP A 48 5.11 11.33 -10.43
C ASP A 48 4.15 10.43 -11.24
N THR A 49 4.14 9.12 -10.96
CA THR A 49 3.29 8.17 -11.70
C THR A 49 1.84 8.37 -11.33
N VAL A 50 1.00 8.69 -12.31
CA VAL A 50 -0.44 8.78 -12.11
C VAL A 50 -1.02 7.37 -12.16
N LEU A 51 -1.53 6.87 -11.01
CA LEU A 51 -2.00 5.49 -10.90
C LEU A 51 -3.10 5.19 -11.93
N LEU A 52 -4.03 6.12 -12.12
CA LEU A 52 -5.13 5.98 -13.09
C LEU A 52 -4.65 5.97 -14.56
N GLU A 53 -3.48 6.51 -14.87
CA GLU A 53 -2.91 6.50 -16.23
C GLU A 53 -2.05 5.26 -16.51
N THR A 54 -1.66 4.51 -15.48
CA THR A 54 -0.89 3.26 -15.65
C THR A 54 -1.71 2.12 -16.26
N GLY A 55 -3.01 2.31 -16.46
CA GLY A 55 -3.97 1.26 -16.83
C GLY A 55 -4.65 0.62 -15.62
N PHE A 56 -4.52 1.24 -14.45
CA PHE A 56 -5.23 0.90 -13.23
C PHE A 56 -6.48 1.77 -13.14
N ASP A 57 -7.60 1.29 -13.68
CA ASP A 57 -8.85 2.05 -13.68
C ASP A 57 -9.34 2.36 -12.26
N SER A 58 -10.33 3.26 -12.15
CA SER A 58 -10.94 3.64 -10.86
C SER A 58 -11.46 2.45 -10.05
N MET A 59 -11.88 1.35 -10.71
CA MET A 59 -12.33 0.13 -10.02
C MET A 59 -11.13 -0.63 -9.42
N ALA A 60 -10.05 -0.78 -10.18
CA ALA A 60 -8.83 -1.41 -9.67
C ALA A 60 -8.29 -0.61 -8.48
N PHE A 61 -8.34 0.73 -8.54
CA PHE A 61 -7.99 1.60 -7.42
C PHE A 61 -8.83 1.34 -6.17
N ALA A 62 -10.15 1.24 -6.31
CA ALA A 62 -11.03 0.92 -5.18
C ALA A 62 -10.73 -0.46 -4.56
N VAL A 63 -10.40 -1.45 -5.40
CA VAL A 63 -9.98 -2.78 -4.92
C VAL A 63 -8.64 -2.72 -4.20
N LEU A 64 -7.66 -1.96 -4.70
CA LEU A 64 -6.37 -1.75 -4.04
C LEU A 64 -6.53 -1.13 -2.66
N VAL A 65 -7.36 -0.08 -2.55
CA VAL A 65 -7.68 0.58 -1.28
C VAL A 65 -8.33 -0.41 -0.30
N ALA A 66 -9.29 -1.21 -0.76
CA ALA A 66 -9.94 -2.22 0.08
C ALA A 66 -8.98 -3.34 0.54
N ARG A 67 -8.04 -3.79 -0.32
CA ARG A 67 -7.00 -4.76 0.08
C ARG A 67 -6.03 -4.17 1.10
N LEU A 68 -5.67 -2.89 0.93
CA LEU A 68 -4.83 -2.18 1.89
C LEU A 68 -5.53 -2.01 3.25
N ASP A 69 -6.83 -1.74 3.27
CA ASP A 69 -7.61 -1.69 4.51
C ASP A 69 -7.61 -3.04 5.25
N ASP A 70 -7.83 -4.15 4.54
CA ASP A 70 -7.77 -5.50 5.12
C ASP A 70 -6.37 -5.85 5.65
N GLU A 71 -5.31 -5.46 4.94
CA GLU A 71 -3.93 -5.76 5.30
C GLU A 71 -3.39 -4.86 6.43
N LEU A 72 -3.66 -3.55 6.37
CA LEU A 72 -3.15 -2.56 7.30
C LEU A 72 -4.08 -2.35 8.51
N GLY A 73 -5.35 -2.73 8.38
CA GLY A 73 -6.40 -2.52 9.38
C GLY A 73 -6.89 -1.08 9.47
N PHE A 74 -6.58 -0.23 8.48
CA PHE A 74 -7.08 1.14 8.41
C PHE A 74 -7.19 1.63 6.97
N ASP A 75 -8.20 2.46 6.73
CA ASP A 75 -8.44 3.10 5.45
C ASP A 75 -8.45 4.64 5.58
N PRO A 76 -7.49 5.34 4.95
CA PRO A 76 -7.42 6.79 5.05
C PRO A 76 -8.63 7.50 4.42
N PHE A 77 -9.31 6.90 3.45
CA PHE A 77 -10.46 7.50 2.76
C PHE A 77 -11.73 7.54 3.61
N THR A 78 -11.86 6.64 4.58
CA THR A 78 -12.96 6.57 5.55
C THR A 78 -12.63 7.29 6.85
N MET A 79 -11.34 7.48 7.16
CA MET A 79 -10.89 8.18 8.37
C MET A 79 -10.99 9.72 8.28
N VAL A 80 -10.95 10.29 7.07
CA VAL A 80 -11.03 11.75 6.88
C VAL A 80 -12.41 12.18 6.40
N GLU A 81 -12.89 13.34 6.88
CA GLU A 81 -14.20 13.88 6.46
C GLU A 81 -14.20 14.35 5.00
N GLU A 82 -13.05 14.83 4.50
CA GLU A 82 -12.86 15.23 3.10
C GLU A 82 -11.75 14.37 2.46
N PRO A 83 -12.11 13.23 1.82
CA PRO A 83 -11.13 12.37 1.18
C PRO A 83 -10.45 13.09 0.02
N VAL A 84 -9.14 13.28 0.13
CA VAL A 84 -8.31 13.72 -0.98
C VAL A 84 -8.09 12.52 -1.88
N TYR A 85 -8.44 12.65 -3.16
CA TYR A 85 -8.10 11.65 -4.17
C TYR A 85 -6.70 11.96 -4.72
N PRO A 86 -5.65 11.25 -4.26
CA PRO A 86 -4.31 11.43 -4.78
C PRO A 86 -4.27 11.02 -6.25
N GLN A 87 -3.61 11.82 -7.08
CA GLN A 87 -3.47 11.52 -8.50
C GLN A 87 -2.21 10.69 -8.72
N THR A 88 -1.13 11.07 -8.03
CA THR A 88 0.18 10.46 -8.17
C THR A 88 0.45 9.41 -7.08
N PHE A 89 1.38 8.50 -7.37
CA PHE A 89 1.82 7.48 -6.41
C PHE A 89 2.42 8.10 -5.15
N ALA A 90 3.20 9.19 -5.27
CA ALA A 90 3.74 9.89 -4.12
C ALA A 90 2.64 10.47 -3.22
N GLU A 91 1.62 11.10 -3.80
CA GLU A 91 0.48 11.61 -3.05
C GLU A 91 -0.30 10.48 -2.36
N PHE A 92 -0.48 9.35 -3.04
CA PHE A 92 -1.19 8.19 -2.48
C PHE A 92 -0.47 7.62 -1.27
N VAL A 93 0.84 7.42 -1.37
CA VAL A 93 1.68 7.00 -0.25
C VAL A 93 1.62 8.02 0.88
N ALA A 94 1.76 9.31 0.57
CA ALA A 94 1.76 10.37 1.57
C ALA A 94 0.40 10.46 2.29
N PHE A 95 -0.70 10.20 1.59
CA PHE A 95 -2.03 10.15 2.16
C PHE A 95 -2.15 9.01 3.18
N TYR A 96 -1.76 7.79 2.81
CA TYR A 96 -1.70 6.67 3.76
C TYR A 96 -0.77 6.94 4.94
N ALA A 97 0.41 7.51 4.69
CA ALA A 97 1.38 7.80 5.75
C ALA A 97 0.89 8.86 6.76
N GLN A 98 0.01 9.77 6.34
CA GLN A 98 -0.58 10.77 7.23
C GLN A 98 -1.61 10.17 8.19
N CYS A 99 -2.38 9.19 7.72
CA CYS A 99 -3.37 8.47 8.52
C CYS A 99 -2.78 7.29 9.29
N ALA A 100 -1.60 6.81 8.89
CA ALA A 100 -0.91 5.73 9.58
C ALA A 100 -0.69 6.07 11.06
N PRO A 101 -0.91 5.11 11.98
CA PRO A 101 -0.73 5.33 13.40
C PRO A 101 0.73 5.70 13.68
N LYS A 102 0.94 6.88 14.26
CA LYS A 102 2.28 7.35 14.61
C LYS A 102 2.71 6.72 15.95
N PRO A 103 4.00 6.36 16.11
CA PRO A 103 4.53 6.02 17.42
C PRO A 103 4.46 7.25 18.33
N GLU A 104 4.06 7.03 19.58
CA GLU A 104 3.98 8.03 20.66
C GLU A 104 5.35 8.58 21.07
#